data_AF-A0A524CM50-F1
#
_entry.id   AF-A0A524CM50-F1
#
_cell.length_a   1.000
_cell.length_b   1.000
_cell.length_c   1.000
_cell.angle_alpha   90.00
_cell.angle_beta   90.00
_cell.angle_gamma   90.00
#
_symmetry.space_group_name_H-M   'P 1'
#
loop_
_entity.id
_entity.type
_entity.pdbx_description
1 polymer ?
#
loop_
_entity_poly.entity_id
_entity_poly.type
_entity_poly.pdbx_seq_one_letter_code
_entity_poly.pdbx_strand_id
1 'polypeptide(L)'
;MSYIEKKYKNNIFEIFGELTCFEKDILNLLSHKSIDYVDKIAKLCAQCNKKINTILRKYYPEIKDLEDKLNIKVYLKFYYDLIDKLTDYIRHIEHFQKLDDKYYDSIIDFVLNKEILLKDKYR
;
A
#
# COMPACT_ATOMS: atom_id res chain seq x y z
N MET A 1 -10.43 8.63 23.98
CA MET A 1 -9.19 9.10 23.34
C MET A 1 -8.83 10.49 23.81
N SER A 2 -7.54 10.77 23.98
CA SER A 2 -7.05 12.14 24.20
C SER A 2 -7.17 12.99 22.91
N TYR A 3 -7.12 14.32 23.04
CA TYR A 3 -7.09 15.22 21.87
C TYR A 3 -5.91 14.92 20.94
N ILE A 4 -4.75 14.62 21.52
CA ILE A 4 -3.52 14.29 20.80
C ILE A 4 -3.67 12.97 20.04
N GLU A 5 -4.21 11.96 20.70
CA GLU A 5 -4.47 10.64 20.11
C GLU A 5 -5.48 10.74 18.96
N LYS A 6 -6.54 11.54 19.11
CA LYS A 6 -7.52 11.80 18.04
C LYS A 6 -6.88 12.49 16.84
N LYS A 7 -6.01 13.47 17.08
CA LYS A 7 -5.24 14.13 16.03
C LYS A 7 -4.33 13.15 15.28
N TYR A 8 -3.61 12.28 15.99
CA TYR A 8 -2.74 11.30 15.34
C TYR A 8 -3.53 10.26 14.56
N LYS A 9 -4.66 9.78 15.08
CA LYS A 9 -5.57 8.89 14.33
C LYS A 9 -6.01 9.54 13.02
N ASN A 10 -6.46 10.80 13.06
CA ASN A 10 -6.87 11.52 11.86
C ASN A 10 -5.73 11.59 10.84
N ASN A 11 -4.52 11.95 11.26
CA ASN A 11 -3.36 12.00 10.37
C ASN A 11 -3.05 10.63 9.73
N ILE A 12 -3.23 9.52 10.46
CA ILE A 12 -3.04 8.17 9.92
C ILE A 12 -4.04 7.90 8.79
N PHE A 13 -5.33 8.18 9.03
CA PHE A 13 -6.37 7.96 8.04
C PHE A 13 -6.30 8.94 6.86
N GLU A 14 -5.82 10.16 7.06
CA GLU A 14 -5.47 11.08 5.97
C GLU A 14 -4.37 10.48 5.09
N ILE A 15 -3.30 9.93 5.68
CA ILE A 15 -2.25 9.24 4.92
C ILE A 15 -2.82 8.04 4.16
N PHE A 16 -3.67 7.23 4.79
CA PHE A 16 -4.34 6.12 4.08
C PHE A 16 -5.24 6.61 2.95
N GLY A 17 -5.91 7.76 3.12
CA GLY A 17 -6.67 8.42 2.06
C GLY A 17 -5.78 8.84 0.89
N GLU A 18 -4.64 9.46 1.15
CA GLU A 18 -3.68 9.82 0.10
C GLU A 18 -3.11 8.58 -0.62
N LEU A 19 -2.96 7.45 0.08
CA LEU A 19 -2.51 6.21 -0.51
C LEU A 19 -3.53 5.58 -1.47
N THR A 20 -4.80 5.96 -1.41
CA THR A 20 -5.79 5.57 -2.44
C THR A 20 -5.49 6.21 -3.80
N CYS A 21 -4.89 7.40 -3.83
CA CYS A 21 -4.41 8.00 -5.08
C CYS A 21 -3.23 7.19 -5.64
N PHE A 22 -2.32 6.76 -4.77
CA PHE A 22 -1.22 5.86 -5.15
C PHE A 22 -1.74 4.54 -5.76
N GLU A 23 -2.79 3.95 -5.19
CA GLU A 23 -3.42 2.73 -5.75
C GLU A 23 -3.93 2.97 -7.18
N LYS A 24 -4.57 4.11 -7.43
CA LYS A 24 -5.05 4.49 -8.77
C LYS A 24 -3.91 4.73 -9.75
N ASP A 25 -2.85 5.40 -9.31
CA ASP A 25 -1.67 5.65 -10.14
C ASP A 25 -0.98 4.34 -10.52
N ILE A 26 -0.84 3.42 -9.56
CA ILE A 26 -0.30 2.08 -9.81
C ILE A 26 -1.18 1.32 -10.80
N LEU A 27 -2.50 1.29 -10.61
CA LEU A 27 -3.42 0.62 -11.55
C LEU A 27 -3.34 1.21 -12.96
N ASN A 28 -3.24 2.53 -13.08
CA ASN A 28 -3.09 3.20 -14.36
C ASN A 28 -1.77 2.83 -15.05
N LEU A 29 -0.65 2.89 -14.32
CA LEU A 29 0.65 2.47 -14.84
C LEU A 29 0.64 1.00 -15.23
N LEU A 30 0.00 0.16 -14.41
CA LEU A 30 -0.13 -1.25 -14.71
C LEU A 30 -0.97 -1.45 -15.99
N SER A 31 -2.07 -0.73 -16.19
CA SER A 31 -2.93 -0.92 -17.38
C SER A 31 -2.22 -0.82 -18.74
N HIS A 32 -1.08 -0.12 -18.82
CA HIS A 32 -0.27 -0.01 -20.04
C HIS A 32 0.48 -1.28 -20.44
N LYS A 33 0.57 -2.29 -19.55
CA LYS A 33 1.28 -3.57 -19.78
C LYS A 33 2.65 -3.38 -20.45
N SER A 34 3.46 -2.46 -19.92
CA SER A 34 4.78 -2.15 -20.46
C SER A 34 5.83 -2.04 -19.35
N ILE A 35 7.00 -2.63 -19.61
CA ILE A 35 8.18 -2.55 -18.74
C ILE A 35 8.73 -1.12 -18.60
N ASP A 36 8.42 -0.23 -19.55
CA ASP A 36 8.92 1.16 -19.55
C ASP A 36 8.41 1.97 -18.35
N TYR A 37 7.33 1.49 -17.71
CA TYR A 37 6.73 2.14 -16.56
C TYR A 37 7.26 1.63 -15.22
N VAL A 38 8.17 0.64 -15.20
CA VAL A 38 8.71 0.04 -13.97
C VAL A 38 9.40 1.06 -13.09
N ASP A 39 10.22 1.94 -13.65
CA ASP A 39 10.88 3.00 -12.88
C ASP A 39 9.87 3.94 -12.18
N LYS A 40 8.73 4.21 -12.82
CA LYS A 40 7.67 5.02 -12.22
C LYS A 40 6.97 4.27 -11.10
N ILE A 41 6.69 2.98 -11.30
CA ILE A 41 6.13 2.08 -10.28
C ILE A 41 7.07 2.00 -9.06
N ALA A 42 8.38 1.87 -9.28
CA ALA A 42 9.39 1.86 -8.23
C ALA A 42 9.41 3.16 -7.41
N LYS A 43 9.36 4.32 -8.08
CA LYS A 43 9.28 5.63 -7.41
C LYS A 43 8.02 5.75 -6.55
N LEU A 44 6.87 5.34 -7.08
CA LEU A 44 5.61 5.33 -6.34
C LEU A 44 5.68 4.37 -5.13
N CYS A 45 6.24 3.16 -5.31
CA CYS A 45 6.43 2.18 -4.24
C CYS A 45 7.28 2.76 -3.10
N ALA A 46 8.39 3.43 -3.43
CA ALA A 46 9.24 4.10 -2.46
C ALA A 46 8.51 5.22 -1.69
N GLN A 47 7.66 6.01 -2.37
CA GLN A 47 6.82 7.02 -1.74
C GLN A 47 5.78 6.40 -0.79
N CYS A 48 5.11 5.33 -1.22
CA CYS A 48 4.19 4.57 -0.38
C CYS A 48 4.87 4.05 0.89
N ASN A 49 6.03 3.40 0.74
CA ASN A 49 6.81 2.90 1.87
C ASN A 49 7.22 4.02 2.84
N LYS A 50 7.58 5.20 2.35
CA LYS A 50 7.89 6.36 3.21
C LYS A 50 6.68 6.81 4.04
N LYS A 51 5.49 6.82 3.45
CA LYS A 51 4.22 7.15 4.13
C LYS A 51 3.87 6.10 5.21
N ILE A 52 3.97 4.81 4.87
CA ILE A 52 3.74 3.71 5.83
C ILE A 52 4.73 3.77 7.01
N ASN A 53 6.01 4.02 6.74
CA ASN A 53 7.01 4.19 7.79
C ASN A 53 6.73 5.40 8.70
N THR A 54 6.15 6.47 8.15
CA THR A 54 5.73 7.64 8.94
C THR A 54 4.62 7.27 9.91
N ILE A 55 3.62 6.50 9.47
CA ILE A 55 2.56 5.98 10.35
C ILE A 55 3.18 5.18 11.49
N LEU A 56 4.02 4.19 11.16
CA LEU A 56 4.57 3.26 12.15
C LEU A 56 5.48 3.90 13.18
N ARG A 57 6.33 4.83 12.75
CA ARG A 57 7.33 5.45 13.64
C ARG A 57 6.76 6.59 14.46
N LYS A 58 5.83 7.36 13.91
CA LYS A 58 5.41 8.64 14.49
C LYS A 58 4.00 8.61 15.06
N TYR A 59 3.05 7.93 14.43
CA TYR A 59 1.64 8.07 14.76
C TYR A 59 1.05 6.85 15.44
N TYR A 60 1.37 5.64 14.95
CA TYR A 60 0.87 4.38 15.49
C TYR A 60 1.25 4.13 16.97
N PRO A 61 2.45 4.49 17.46
CA PRO A 61 2.81 4.31 18.88
C PRO A 61 1.94 5.14 19.84
N GLU A 62 1.40 6.26 19.35
CA GLU A 62 0.60 7.20 20.14
C GLU A 62 -0.87 6.77 20.28
N ILE A 63 -1.32 5.84 19.43
CA ILE A 63 -2.65 5.23 19.56
C ILE A 63 -2.58 4.30 20.77
N LYS A 64 -3.52 4.42 21.71
CA LYS A 64 -3.61 3.56 22.90
C LYS A 64 -4.82 2.66 22.82
N ASP A 65 -5.90 3.15 22.22
CA ASP A 65 -7.10 2.38 21.98
C ASP A 65 -6.81 1.13 21.13
N LEU A 66 -7.24 -0.04 21.63
CA LEU A 66 -6.93 -1.33 21.01
C LEU A 66 -7.73 -1.54 19.72
N GLU A 67 -8.98 -1.11 19.69
CA GLU A 67 -9.86 -1.26 18.53
C GLU A 67 -9.32 -0.42 17.36
N ASP A 68 -8.89 0.81 17.64
CA ASP A 68 -8.23 1.67 16.67
C ASP A 68 -6.90 1.10 16.17
N LYS A 69 -6.08 0.53 17.07
CA LYS A 69 -4.85 -0.15 16.66
C LYS A 69 -5.13 -1.31 15.71
N LEU A 70 -6.12 -2.13 16.03
CA LEU A 70 -6.51 -3.26 15.19
C LEU A 70 -6.95 -2.77 13.81
N ASN A 71 -7.84 -1.77 13.76
CA ASN A 71 -8.29 -1.17 12.50
C ASN A 71 -7.10 -0.65 11.67
N ILE A 72 -6.19 0.13 12.26
CA ILE A 72 -5.01 0.64 11.55
C ILE A 72 -4.10 -0.49 11.07
N LYS A 73 -3.93 -1.55 11.87
CA LYS A 73 -3.12 -2.72 11.53
C LYS A 73 -3.62 -3.45 10.28
N VAL A 74 -4.94 -3.53 10.08
CA VAL A 74 -5.54 -4.12 8.87
C VAL A 74 -5.06 -3.39 7.62
N TYR A 75 -5.16 -2.05 7.60
CA TYR A 75 -4.67 -1.23 6.48
C TYR A 75 -3.16 -1.36 6.29
N LEU A 76 -2.38 -1.33 7.37
CA LEU A 76 -0.92 -1.51 7.30
C LEU A 76 -0.55 -2.85 6.65
N LYS A 77 -1.20 -3.96 7.03
CA LYS A 77 -0.96 -5.28 6.41
C LYS A 77 -1.21 -5.25 4.90
N PHE A 78 -2.34 -4.67 4.47
CA PHE A 78 -2.64 -4.54 3.04
C PHE A 78 -1.53 -3.80 2.29
N TYR A 79 -1.10 -2.63 2.78
CA TYR A 79 -0.06 -1.85 2.11
C TYR A 79 1.32 -2.53 2.16
N TYR A 80 1.62 -3.28 3.21
CA TYR A 80 2.84 -4.09 3.25
C TYR A 80 2.84 -5.18 2.18
N ASP A 81 1.75 -5.94 2.07
CA ASP A 81 1.61 -6.97 1.03
C ASP A 81 1.66 -6.35 -0.38
N LEU A 82 1.08 -5.16 -0.57
CA LEU A 82 1.17 -4.44 -1.84
C LEU A 82 2.61 -4.02 -2.16
N ILE A 83 3.33 -3.44 -1.20
CA ILE A 83 4.73 -3.05 -1.37
C ILE A 83 5.60 -4.27 -1.69
N ASP A 84 5.38 -5.39 -1.02
CA ASP A 84 6.11 -6.64 -1.26
C ASP A 84 5.90 -7.13 -2.70
N LYS A 85 4.63 -7.23 -3.13
CA LYS A 85 4.28 -7.61 -4.52
C LYS A 85 4.89 -6.68 -5.57
N LEU A 86 4.81 -5.37 -5.36
CA LEU A 86 5.39 -4.39 -6.27
C LEU A 86 6.91 -4.48 -6.31
N THR A 87 7.55 -4.71 -5.16
CA THR A 87 9.01 -4.87 -5.09
C THR A 87 9.46 -6.12 -5.84
N ASP A 88 8.74 -7.23 -5.66
CA ASP A 88 9.02 -8.46 -6.38
C ASP A 88 8.80 -8.32 -7.90
N TYR A 89 7.74 -7.60 -8.30
CA TYR A 89 7.50 -7.22 -9.69
C TYR A 89 8.64 -6.43 -10.31
N ILE A 90 9.12 -5.38 -9.62
CA ILE A 90 10.23 -4.56 -10.09
C ILE A 90 11.49 -5.42 -10.28
N ARG A 91 11.82 -6.28 -9.30
CA ARG A 91 12.98 -7.18 -9.38
C ARG A 91 12.88 -8.15 -10.55
N HIS A 92 11.70 -8.73 -10.79
CA HIS A 92 11.50 -9.65 -11.91
C HIS A 92 11.75 -8.95 -13.25
N ILE A 93 11.26 -7.73 -13.44
CA ILE A 93 11.50 -7.01 -14.69
C ILE A 93 12.95 -6.57 -14.81
N GLU A 94 13.57 -6.09 -13.73
CA GLU A 94 14.99 -5.73 -13.73
C GLU A 94 15.88 -6.92 -14.13
N HIS A 95 15.54 -8.13 -13.68
CA HIS A 95 16.35 -9.32 -13.94
C HIS A 95 16.07 -9.99 -15.29
N PHE A 96 14.79 -10.13 -15.66
CA PHE A 96 14.39 -10.91 -16.85
C PHE A 96 14.01 -10.04 -18.06
N GLN A 97 13.82 -8.74 -17.86
CA GLN A 97 13.37 -7.78 -18.89
C GLN A 97 12.10 -8.23 -19.64
N LYS A 98 11.22 -8.97 -18.94
CA LYS A 98 10.00 -9.54 -19.49
C LYS A 98 8.84 -9.33 -18.53
N LEU A 99 7.65 -9.16 -19.10
CA LEU A 99 6.39 -9.17 -18.36
C LEU A 99 5.89 -10.60 -18.24
N ASP A 100 5.52 -10.98 -17.02
CA ASP A 100 4.66 -12.12 -16.77
C ASP A 100 3.22 -11.61 -16.62
N ASP A 101 2.42 -11.80 -17.67
CA ASP A 101 1.03 -11.33 -17.71
C ASP A 101 0.19 -11.88 -16.55
N LYS A 102 0.41 -13.14 -16.14
CA LYS A 102 -0.35 -13.74 -15.03
C LYS A 102 0.02 -13.09 -13.71
N TYR A 103 1.31 -12.86 -13.49
CA TYR A 103 1.77 -12.18 -12.29
C TYR A 103 1.25 -10.75 -12.23
N TYR A 104 1.24 -10.08 -13.37
CA TYR A 104 0.75 -8.73 -13.54
C TYR A 104 -0.74 -8.57 -13.20
N ASP A 105 -1.58 -9.41 -13.81
CA ASP A 105 -3.01 -9.42 -13.56
C ASP A 105 -3.28 -9.74 -12.07
N SER A 106 -2.45 -10.58 -11.42
CA SER A 106 -2.57 -10.85 -9.98
C SER A 106 -2.32 -9.64 -9.08
N ILE A 107 -1.46 -8.69 -9.49
CA ILE A 107 -1.22 -7.45 -8.74
C ILE A 107 -2.41 -6.50 -8.91
N ILE A 108 -2.94 -6.40 -10.13
CA ILE A 108 -4.14 -5.61 -10.42
C ILE A 108 -5.32 -6.13 -9.60
N ASP A 109 -5.56 -7.44 -9.63
CA ASP A 109 -6.60 -8.09 -8.84
C ASP A 109 -6.42 -7.85 -7.34
N PHE A 110 -5.18 -7.89 -6.85
CA PHE A 110 -4.90 -7.61 -5.44
C PHE A 110 -5.32 -6.19 -5.04
N VAL A 111 -5.02 -5.18 -5.86
CA VAL A 111 -5.40 -3.79 -5.57
C VAL A 111 -6.91 -3.58 -5.70
N LEU A 112 -7.55 -4.16 -6.72
CA LEU A 112 -9.00 -4.05 -6.93
C LEU A 112 -9.80 -4.73 -5.81
N ASN A 113 -9.29 -5.83 -5.26
CA ASN A 113 -9.94 -6.57 -4.17
C ASN A 113 -9.64 -6.01 -2.77
N LYS A 114 -9.06 -4.80 -2.66
CA LYS A 114 -8.70 -4.17 -1.38
C LYS A 114 -9.79 -4.28 -0.31
N GLU A 115 -11.02 -3.87 -0.62
CA GLU A 115 -12.11 -3.85 0.37
C GLU A 115 -12.44 -5.26 0.90
N ILE A 116 -12.40 -6.27 0.03
CA ILE A 116 -12.60 -7.67 0.41
C ILE A 116 -11.44 -8.14 1.30
N LEU A 117 -10.20 -7.84 0.90
CA LEU A 117 -9.01 -8.22 1.66
C LEU A 117 -8.96 -7.57 3.04
N LEU A 118 -9.33 -6.30 3.15
CA LEU A 118 -9.42 -5.59 4.43
C LEU A 118 -10.50 -6.19 5.33
N LYS A 119 -11.63 -6.63 4.77
CA LYS A 119 -12.76 -7.17 5.54
C LYS A 119 -12.53 -8.62 6.00
N ASP A 120 -11.99 -9.47 5.13
CA ASP A 120 -12.00 -10.92 5.33
C ASP A 120 -10.61 -11.51 5.63
N LYS A 121 -9.55 -11.03 4.96
CA LYS A 121 -8.20 -11.60 5.09
C LYS A 121 -7.42 -11.00 6.26
N TYR A 122 -7.56 -9.70 6.47
CA TYR A 122 -6.68 -8.96 7.38
C TYR A 122 -7.28 -8.61 8.73
N ARG A 123 -8.61 -8.65 8.85
CA ARG A 123 -9.40 -8.39 10.06
C ARG A 123 -9.26 -9.54 11.06
#